data_AF-A0A373PPF7-F1
#
_entry.id   AF-A0A373PPF7-F1
#
_cell.length_a   1.000
_cell.length_b   1.000
_cell.length_c   1.000
_cell.angle_alpha   90.00
_cell.angle_beta   90.00
_cell.angle_gamma   90.00
#
_symmetry.space_group_name_H-M   'P 1'
#
loop_
_entity.id
_entity.type
_entity.pdbx_description
1 polymer ?
#
loop_
_entity_poly.entity_id
_entity_poly.type
_entity_poly.pdbx_seq_one_letter_code
_entity_poly.pdbx_strand_id
1 'polypeptide(L)'
;MANQTNGNGYGILSPIAQNAIRDMMLRPDVYAQAEEELKVLLADIITEVENGMDMNTAIKAAYEKIYQSVNPSFNYDKQFSLDTCYRDIPAVDMAMFTVARKLLNDAQSAYIQKQQ
;
A
#
# COMPACT_ATOMS: atom_id res chain seq x y z
N MET A 1 -3.16 13.14 41.81
CA MET A 1 -4.47 13.09 41.09
C MET A 1 -4.55 14.38 40.28
N ALA A 2 -4.75 14.45 38.97
CA ALA A 2 -5.24 13.55 37.92
C ALA A 2 -4.45 13.84 36.61
N ASN A 3 -3.90 12.85 35.90
CA ASN A 3 -4.48 12.21 34.71
C ASN A 3 -5.24 13.15 33.75
N GLN A 4 -4.58 13.68 32.71
CA GLN A 4 -5.12 13.80 31.36
C GLN A 4 -4.02 13.60 30.30
N THR A 5 -4.18 12.50 29.58
CA THR A 5 -3.52 12.04 28.37
C THR A 5 -3.74 12.96 27.17
N ASN A 6 -2.72 13.17 26.34
CA ASN A 6 -2.85 13.04 24.88
C ASN A 6 -1.46 13.04 24.22
N GLY A 7 -0.93 11.83 24.05
CA GLY A 7 0.27 11.57 23.28
C GLY A 7 0.01 11.83 21.80
N ASN A 8 0.33 13.04 21.35
CA ASN A 8 0.44 13.34 19.92
C ASN A 8 1.82 12.86 19.44
N GLY A 9 1.92 11.57 19.14
CA GLY A 9 3.10 10.94 18.52
C GLY A 9 3.34 11.34 17.06
N TYR A 10 2.91 12.53 16.64
CA TYR A 10 3.11 13.07 15.28
C TYR A 10 4.35 13.97 15.19
N GLY A 11 5.39 13.68 15.99
CA GLY A 11 6.48 14.62 16.25
C GLY A 11 7.44 14.83 15.08
N ILE A 12 7.79 13.79 14.32
CA ILE A 12 8.66 13.89 13.13
C ILE A 12 8.27 12.75 12.19
N LEU A 13 7.69 13.06 11.03
CA LEU A 13 7.56 12.08 9.95
C LEU A 13 8.96 11.60 9.57
N SER A 14 9.15 10.28 9.42
CA SER A 14 10.43 9.76 8.98
C SER A 14 10.82 10.42 7.63
N PRO A 15 12.12 10.61 7.34
CA PRO A 15 12.56 11.21 6.07
C PRO A 15 11.95 10.52 4.84
N ILE A 16 11.69 9.22 4.93
CA ILE A 16 11.04 8.42 3.89
C ILE A 16 9.58 8.89 3.68
N ALA A 17 8.82 9.06 4.75
CA ALA A 17 7.45 9.54 4.67
C ALA A 17 7.37 10.98 4.12
N GLN A 18 8.31 11.84 4.51
CA GLN A 18 8.39 13.20 3.96
C GLN A 18 8.68 13.22 2.45
N ASN A 19 9.58 12.35 1.98
CA ASN A 19 9.89 12.26 0.56
C ASN A 19 8.70 11.76 -0.27
N ALA A 20 7.95 10.76 0.25
CA ALA A 20 6.75 10.27 -0.42
C ALA A 20 5.66 11.35 -0.52
N ILE A 21 5.47 12.15 0.55
CA ILE A 21 4.52 13.29 0.53
C ILE A 21 4.96 14.33 -0.50
N ARG A 22 6.27 14.65 -0.53
CA ARG A 22 6.82 15.61 -1.50
C ARG A 22 6.62 15.12 -2.94
N ASP A 23 6.85 13.84 -3.23
CA ASP A 23 6.66 13.28 -4.58
C ASP A 23 5.18 13.36 -4.99
N MET A 24 4.26 13.01 -4.10
CA MET A 24 2.81 13.13 -4.33
C MET A 24 2.38 14.58 -4.63
N MET A 25 2.96 15.57 -3.95
CA MET A 25 2.68 16.98 -4.22
C MET A 25 3.24 17.46 -5.56
N LEU A 26 4.33 16.87 -6.04
CA LEU A 26 4.99 17.24 -7.29
C LEU A 26 4.38 16.55 -8.51
N ARG A 27 3.75 15.38 -8.32
CA ARG A 27 3.19 14.54 -9.39
C ARG A 27 1.72 14.17 -9.12
N PRO A 28 0.83 15.12 -8.81
CA PRO A 28 -0.52 14.82 -8.33
C PRO A 28 -1.37 14.03 -9.33
N ASP A 29 -1.16 14.28 -10.62
CA ASP A 29 -1.76 13.59 -11.76
C ASP A 29 -1.38 12.11 -11.80
N VAL A 30 -0.10 11.77 -11.57
CA VAL A 30 0.36 10.37 -11.53
C VAL A 30 -0.31 9.61 -10.38
N TYR A 31 -0.38 10.23 -9.20
CA TYR A 31 -0.99 9.59 -8.03
C TYR A 31 -2.52 9.45 -8.17
N ALA A 32 -3.19 10.41 -8.82
CA ALA A 32 -4.62 10.32 -9.12
C ALA A 32 -4.91 9.18 -10.10
N GLN A 33 -4.13 9.07 -11.18
CA GLN A 33 -4.25 7.97 -12.14
C GLN A 33 -4.00 6.60 -11.47
N ALA A 34 -2.94 6.50 -10.66
CA ALA A 34 -2.66 5.28 -9.91
C ALA A 34 -3.82 4.89 -8.97
N GLU A 35 -4.51 5.86 -8.37
CA GLU A 35 -5.66 5.59 -7.51
C GLU A 35 -6.86 5.03 -8.28
N GLU A 36 -7.16 5.56 -9.46
CA GLU A 36 -8.22 5.03 -10.32
C GLU A 36 -7.92 3.61 -10.81
N GLU A 37 -6.70 3.38 -11.29
CA GLU A 37 -6.27 2.06 -11.78
C GLU A 37 -6.28 1.01 -10.66
N LEU A 38 -5.75 1.36 -9.48
CA LEU A 38 -5.63 0.41 -8.38
C LEU A 38 -6.94 0.11 -7.67
N LYS A 39 -7.91 1.02 -7.65
CA LYS A 39 -9.26 0.72 -7.16
C LYS A 39 -9.89 -0.42 -7.96
N VAL A 40 -9.66 -0.48 -9.27
CA VAL A 40 -10.16 -1.56 -10.13
C VAL A 40 -9.31 -2.81 -9.96
N LEU A 41 -7.97 -2.68 -10.05
CA LEU A 41 -7.05 -3.83 -10.00
C LEU A 41 -7.11 -4.59 -8.67
N LEU A 42 -7.33 -3.88 -7.55
CA LEU A 42 -7.29 -4.42 -6.20
C LEU A 42 -8.68 -4.54 -5.55
N ALA A 43 -9.76 -4.39 -6.31
CA ALA A 43 -11.13 -4.37 -5.78
C ALA A 43 -11.45 -5.57 -4.87
N ASP A 44 -11.04 -6.77 -5.28
CA ASP A 44 -11.26 -8.00 -4.50
C ASP A 44 -10.50 -7.95 -3.17
N ILE A 45 -9.22 -7.56 -3.20
CA ILE A 45 -8.35 -7.50 -2.01
C ILE A 45 -8.85 -6.42 -1.06
N ILE A 46 -9.27 -5.26 -1.58
CA ILE A 46 -9.87 -4.18 -0.77
C ILE A 46 -11.12 -4.71 -0.04
N THR A 47 -11.99 -5.42 -0.77
CA THR A 47 -13.21 -6.03 -0.19
C THR A 47 -12.86 -7.05 0.90
N GLU A 48 -11.83 -7.88 0.69
CA GLU A 48 -11.38 -8.85 1.70
C GLU A 48 -10.80 -8.16 2.95
N VAL A 49 -10.07 -7.06 2.79
CA VAL A 49 -9.58 -6.26 3.93
C VAL A 49 -10.74 -5.61 4.69
N GLU A 50 -11.76 -5.11 3.99
CA GLU A 50 -12.98 -4.59 4.62
C GLU A 50 -13.78 -5.65 5.39
N ASN A 51 -13.48 -6.93 5.15
CA ASN A 51 -14.03 -8.10 5.83
C ASN A 51 -13.05 -8.71 6.87
N GLY A 52 -11.90 -8.09 7.12
CA GLY A 52 -10.98 -8.47 8.17
C GLY A 52 -9.77 -9.32 7.73
N MET A 53 -9.40 -9.32 6.45
CA MET A 53 -8.15 -9.91 5.99
C MET A 53 -6.94 -9.32 6.72
N ASP A 54 -5.94 -10.17 7.03
CA ASP A 54 -4.65 -9.74 7.59
C ASP A 54 -3.91 -8.78 6.65
N MET A 55 -3.39 -7.69 7.22
CA MET A 55 -2.80 -6.60 6.44
C MET A 55 -1.49 -6.99 5.74
N ASN A 56 -0.68 -7.87 6.33
CA ASN A 56 0.55 -8.33 5.66
C ASN A 56 0.22 -9.19 4.44
N THR A 57 -0.81 -10.02 4.58
CA THR A 57 -1.36 -10.84 3.50
C THR A 57 -1.91 -9.96 2.38
N ALA A 58 -2.71 -8.95 2.72
CA ALA A 58 -3.28 -8.01 1.75
C ALA A 58 -2.20 -7.21 1.01
N ILE A 59 -1.18 -6.71 1.72
CA ILE A 59 -0.06 -5.96 1.11
C ILE A 59 0.70 -6.85 0.13
N LYS A 60 1.03 -8.08 0.52
CA LYS A 60 1.72 -9.03 -0.37
C LYS A 60 0.89 -9.29 -1.64
N ALA A 61 -0.40 -9.62 -1.47
CA ALA A 61 -1.29 -9.89 -2.60
C ALA A 61 -1.44 -8.68 -3.53
N ALA A 62 -1.56 -7.47 -2.97
CA ALA A 62 -1.64 -6.25 -3.75
C ALA A 62 -0.35 -6.00 -4.54
N TYR A 63 0.82 -6.19 -3.92
CA TYR A 63 2.10 -5.97 -4.59
C TYR A 63 2.33 -6.99 -5.70
N GLU A 64 1.94 -8.24 -5.48
CA GLU A 64 1.97 -9.27 -6.53
C GLU A 64 1.08 -8.89 -7.72
N LYS A 65 -0.16 -8.44 -7.48
CA LYS A 65 -1.07 -7.95 -8.54
C LYS A 65 -0.49 -6.76 -9.30
N ILE A 66 0.16 -5.84 -8.61
CA ILE A 66 0.82 -4.68 -9.23
C ILE A 66 1.95 -5.14 -10.16
N TYR A 67 2.84 -6.03 -9.73
CA TYR A 67 3.87 -6.56 -10.62
C TYR A 67 3.26 -7.36 -11.79
N GLN A 68 2.20 -8.11 -11.54
CA GLN A 68 1.47 -8.87 -12.57
C GLN A 68 0.79 -7.99 -13.61
N SER A 69 0.46 -6.74 -13.28
CA SER A 69 -0.06 -5.78 -14.26
C SER A 69 0.93 -5.46 -15.39
N VAL A 70 2.24 -5.59 -15.11
CA VAL A 70 3.32 -5.39 -16.10
C VAL A 70 3.82 -6.73 -16.65
N ASN A 71 3.98 -7.74 -15.78
CA ASN A 71 4.37 -9.10 -16.18
C ASN A 71 3.38 -10.13 -15.60
N PRO A 72 2.39 -10.59 -16.38
CA PRO A 72 1.38 -11.53 -15.89
C PRO A 72 1.94 -12.86 -15.36
N SER A 73 3.17 -13.23 -15.74
CA SER A 73 3.84 -14.44 -15.26
C SER A 73 4.63 -14.24 -13.96
N PHE A 74 4.66 -13.01 -13.42
CA PHE A 74 5.37 -12.69 -12.19
C PHE A 74 4.84 -13.50 -11.01
N ASN A 75 5.76 -14.07 -10.24
CA ASN A 75 5.49 -14.83 -9.03
C ASN A 75 6.26 -14.20 -7.87
N TYR A 76 5.54 -13.64 -6.91
CA TYR A 76 6.14 -12.86 -5.83
C TYR A 76 7.06 -13.70 -4.96
N ASP A 77 6.60 -14.87 -4.53
CA ASP A 77 7.37 -15.76 -3.64
C ASP A 77 8.65 -16.28 -4.30
N LYS A 78 8.58 -16.62 -5.59
CA LYS A 78 9.75 -17.05 -6.36
C LYS A 78 10.77 -15.92 -6.46
N GLN A 79 10.35 -14.69 -6.76
CA GLN A 79 11.29 -13.58 -6.96
C GLN A 79 11.90 -13.10 -5.64
N PHE A 80 11.11 -13.02 -4.57
CA PHE A 80 11.60 -12.56 -3.27
C PHE A 80 12.32 -13.64 -2.46
N SER A 81 12.35 -14.90 -2.91
CA SER A 81 13.24 -15.93 -2.38
C SER A 81 14.65 -15.91 -2.98
N LEU A 82 14.86 -15.19 -4.10
CA LEU A 82 16.17 -15.00 -4.72
C LEU A 82 16.96 -13.87 -4.05
N ASP A 83 18.29 -13.96 -4.12
CA ASP A 83 19.18 -12.85 -3.79
C ASP A 83 18.86 -11.65 -4.69
N THR A 84 19.02 -10.45 -4.15
CA THR A 84 18.63 -9.18 -4.81
C THR A 84 19.21 -9.04 -6.22
N CYS A 85 20.42 -9.54 -6.48
CA CYS A 85 21.08 -9.45 -7.79
C CYS A 85 20.50 -10.40 -8.85
N TYR A 86 19.67 -11.37 -8.48
CA TYR A 86 19.05 -12.33 -9.41
C TYR A 86 17.54 -12.12 -9.59
N ARG A 87 16.96 -11.11 -8.94
CA ARG A 87 15.54 -10.83 -9.05
C ARG A 87 15.22 -10.20 -10.40
N ASP A 88 14.20 -10.72 -11.05
CA ASP A 88 13.60 -10.14 -12.25
C ASP A 88 12.32 -9.40 -11.85
N ILE A 89 12.52 -8.18 -11.32
CA ILE A 89 11.42 -7.34 -10.82
C ILE A 89 10.94 -6.41 -11.94
N PRO A 90 9.65 -6.46 -12.32
CA PRO A 90 9.08 -5.52 -13.28
C PRO A 90 9.25 -4.08 -12.80
N ALA A 91 9.58 -3.18 -13.73
CA ALA A 91 9.65 -1.75 -13.44
C ALA A 91 8.24 -1.21 -13.20
N VAL A 92 7.96 -0.82 -11.96
CA VAL A 92 6.69 -0.23 -11.52
C VAL A 92 6.99 1.07 -10.78
N ASP A 93 6.18 2.10 -11.03
CA ASP A 93 6.30 3.38 -10.32
C ASP A 93 5.99 3.22 -8.82
N MET A 94 6.79 3.87 -7.97
CA MET A 94 6.58 3.89 -6.52
C MET A 94 5.24 4.48 -6.10
N ALA A 95 4.62 5.32 -6.94
CA ALA A 95 3.26 5.81 -6.76
C ALA A 95 2.26 4.65 -6.61
N MET A 96 2.40 3.58 -7.40
CA MET A 96 1.49 2.43 -7.34
C MET A 96 1.51 1.76 -5.97
N PHE A 97 2.70 1.50 -5.41
CA PHE A 97 2.82 0.89 -4.08
C PHE A 97 2.34 1.82 -2.96
N THR A 98 2.60 3.13 -3.09
CA THR A 98 2.16 4.14 -2.12
C THR A 98 0.63 4.22 -2.07
N VAL A 99 0.00 4.29 -3.25
CA VAL A 99 -1.46 4.37 -3.38
C VAL A 99 -2.12 3.06 -2.96
N ALA A 100 -1.57 1.90 -3.34
CA ALA A 100 -2.09 0.61 -2.89
C ALA A 100 -2.11 0.52 -1.35
N ARG A 101 -1.03 0.95 -0.69
CA ARG A 101 -0.96 0.96 0.77
C ARG A 101 -1.98 1.91 1.39
N LYS A 102 -2.21 3.08 0.80
CA LYS A 102 -3.28 4.01 1.21
C LYS A 102 -4.65 3.33 1.13
N LEU A 103 -5.00 2.76 -0.03
CA LEU A 103 -6.30 2.11 -0.24
C LEU A 103 -6.55 0.97 0.76
N LEU A 104 -5.54 0.14 1.03
CA LEU A 104 -5.67 -0.95 2.01
C LEU A 104 -5.82 -0.43 3.44
N ASN A 105 -5.13 0.66 3.81
CA ASN A 105 -5.29 1.29 5.14
C ASN A 105 -6.69 1.88 5.32
N ASP A 106 -7.24 2.48 4.26
CA ASP A 106 -8.59 3.04 4.26
C ASP A 106 -9.62 1.91 4.45
N ALA A 107 -9.46 0.80 3.73
CA ALA A 107 -10.27 -0.42 3.88
C ALA A 107 -10.19 -1.02 5.29
N GLN A 108 -8.99 -1.12 5.85
CA GLN A 108 -8.79 -1.63 7.21
C GLN A 108 -9.46 -0.71 8.25
N SER A 109 -9.37 0.60 8.06
CA SER A 109 -10.03 1.59 8.92
C SER A 109 -11.55 1.43 8.86
N ALA A 110 -12.12 1.18 7.68
CA ALA A 110 -13.55 0.90 7.51
C ALA A 110 -13.96 -0.40 8.24
N TYR A 111 -13.16 -1.46 8.16
CA TYR A 111 -13.40 -2.69 8.94
C TYR A 111 -13.42 -2.43 10.45
N ILE A 112 -12.43 -1.69 10.97
CA ILE A 112 -12.35 -1.36 12.40
C ILE A 112 -13.56 -0.55 12.86
N GLN A 113 -14.05 0.39 12.04
CA GLN A 113 -15.23 1.19 12.35
C GLN A 113 -16.52 0.35 12.40
N LYS A 114 -16.66 -0.71 11.60
CA LYS A 114 -17.81 -1.62 11.64
C LYS A 114 -17.91 -2.43 12.95
N GLN A 115 -16.82 -2.54 13.71
CA GLN A 115 -16.73 -3.32 14.95
C GLN A 115 -17.01 -2.47 16.21
N GLN A 116 -17.23 -1.17 16.05
CA GLN A 116 -17.54 -0.21 17.14
C GLN A 116 -19.04 0.01 17.25
#